data_AF-A0A958HIQ8-F1
#
_entry.id   AF-A0A958HIQ8-F1
#
_cell.length_a   1.000
_cell.length_b   1.000
_cell.length_c   1.000
_cell.angle_alpha   90.00
_cell.angle_beta   90.00
_cell.angle_gamma   90.00
#
_symmetry.space_group_name_H-M   'P 1'
#
loop_
_entity.id
_entity.type
_entity.pdbx_description
1 polymer ?
#
loop_
_entity_poly.entity_id
_entity_poly.type
_entity_poly.pdbx_seq_one_letter_code
_entity_poly.pdbx_strand_id
1 'polypeptide(L)' 'MITLLHGPDDLLRSEHLATLRAALGPAEMADLSMTWLDGRRTTVGEIRHHADAMPFLTPRRLVVVEGYLAQLRRR' A
#
# COMPACT_ATOMS: atom_id res chain seq x y z
N MET A 1 1.69 8.77 -6.99
CA MET A 1 0.38 8.22 -7.42
C MET A 1 -0.29 7.65 -6.19
N ILE A 2 -1.60 7.88 -6.03
CA ILE A 2 -2.37 7.38 -4.88
C ILE A 2 -3.55 6.57 -5.45
N THR A 3 -3.73 5.35 -4.95
CA THR A 3 -4.83 4.46 -5.34
C THR A 3 -5.68 4.16 -4.12
N LEU A 4 -7.01 4.24 -4.26
CA LEU A 4 -7.96 3.90 -3.21
C LEU A 4 -8.75 2.67 -3.59
N LEU A 5 -8.56 1.58 -2.84
CA LEU A 5 -9.35 0.35 -2.98
C LEU A 5 -10.49 0.38 -1.95
N HIS A 6 -11.73 0.47 -2.44
CA HIS A 6 -12.93 0.56 -1.61
C HIS A 6 -14.07 -0.24 -2.24
N GLY A 7 -15.00 -0.71 -1.40
CA GLY A 7 -16.12 -1.56 -1.78
C GLY A 7 -16.24 -2.74 -0.80
N PRO A 8 -17.35 -3.49 -0.87
CA PRO A 8 -17.57 -4.67 -0.02
C PRO A 8 -16.88 -5.94 -0.53
N ASP A 9 -16.44 -5.97 -1.79
CA ASP A 9 -15.86 -7.16 -2.41
C ASP A 9 -14.36 -7.29 -2.06
N ASP A 10 -14.04 -8.24 -1.18
CA ASP A 10 -12.68 -8.47 -0.69
C ASP A 10 -11.78 -9.14 -1.74
N LEU A 11 -12.36 -9.97 -2.62
CA LEU A 11 -11.65 -10.67 -3.67
C LEU A 11 -11.12 -9.67 -4.71
N LEU A 12 -11.99 -8.81 -5.23
CA LEU A 12 -11.62 -7.82 -6.24
C LEU A 12 -10.55 -6.84 -5.74
N ARG A 13 -10.61 -6.43 -4.45
CA ARG A 13 -9.57 -5.58 -3.86
C ARG A 13 -8.24 -6.30 -3.76
N SER A 14 -8.26 -7.58 -3.39
CA SER A 14 -7.04 -8.40 -3.28
C SER A 14 -6.41 -8.65 -4.64
N GLU A 15 -7.20 -8.93 -5.68
CA GLU A 15 -6.73 -9.10 -7.06
C GLU A 15 -6.14 -7.81 -7.63
N HIS A 16 -6.78 -6.67 -7.37
CA HIS A 16 -6.23 -5.38 -7.80
C HIS A 16 -4.92 -5.06 -7.08
N LEU A 17 -4.83 -5.33 -5.78
CA LEU A 17 -3.57 -5.18 -5.04
C LEU A 17 -2.47 -6.12 -5.57
N ALA A 18 -2.81 -7.36 -5.91
CA ALA A 18 -1.89 -8.30 -6.55
C ALA A 18 -1.38 -7.77 -7.90
N THR A 19 -2.23 -7.10 -8.68
CA THR A 19 -1.84 -6.44 -9.94
C THR A 19 -0.82 -5.31 -9.69
N LEU A 20 -1.05 -4.48 -8.68
CA LEU A 20 -0.10 -3.42 -8.29
C LEU A 20 1.24 -4.00 -7.83
N ARG A 21 1.20 -5.10 -7.06
CA ARG A 21 2.41 -5.82 -6.62
C ARG A 21 3.16 -6.43 -7.80
N ALA A 22 2.47 -7.08 -8.75
CA ALA A 22 3.08 -7.67 -9.93
C ALA A 22 3.79 -6.64 -10.82
N ALA A 23 3.28 -5.40 -10.85
CA ALA A 23 3.93 -4.29 -11.56
C ALA A 23 5.28 -3.85 -10.97
N LEU A 24 5.66 -4.32 -9.77
CA LEU A 24 6.96 -4.05 -9.16
C LEU A 24 8.08 -4.98 -9.69
N GLY A 25 7.73 -6.08 -10.36
CA GLY A 25 8.68 -7.08 -10.85
C GLY A 25 8.58 -8.42 -10.11
N PRO A 26 9.66 -9.22 -10.09
CA PRO A 26 9.71 -10.51 -9.41
C PRO A 26 9.29 -10.39 -7.93
N ALA A 27 8.60 -11.41 -7.41
CA ALA A 27 8.02 -11.38 -6.08
C ALA A 27 9.07 -11.10 -4.98
N GLU A 28 10.27 -11.67 -5.15
CA GLU A 28 11.40 -11.53 -4.23
C GLU A 28 11.90 -10.08 -4.14
N MET A 29 11.81 -9.33 -5.24
CA MET A 29 12.21 -7.91 -5.29
C MET A 29 11.05 -7.00 -4.85
N ALA A 30 9.82 -7.33 -5.24
CA ALA A 30 8.62 -6.59 -4.87
C ALA A 30 8.49 -6.46 -3.34
N ASP A 31 8.72 -7.55 -2.60
CA ASP A 31 8.64 -7.57 -1.13
C ASP A 31 9.63 -6.60 -0.46
N LEU A 32 10.82 -6.38 -1.05
CA LEU A 32 11.83 -5.46 -0.51
C LEU A 32 11.43 -3.99 -0.64
N SER A 33 10.55 -3.68 -1.59
CA SER A 33 10.06 -2.31 -1.85
C SER A 33 8.60 -2.13 -1.44
N MET A 34 8.08 -3.04 -0.60
CA MET A 34 6.74 -2.96 -0.05
C MET A 34 6.74 -2.61 1.44
N THR A 35 5.69 -1.95 1.89
CA THR A 35 5.46 -1.71 3.32
C THR A 35 3.97 -1.81 3.61
N TRP A 36 3.62 -2.54 4.66
CA TRP A 36 2.25 -2.67 5.15
C TRP A 36 2.09 -1.85 6.43
N LEU A 37 1.05 -1.01 6.46
CA LEU A 37 0.73 -0.15 7.60
C LEU A 37 -0.72 -0.41 8.04
N ASP A 38 -0.94 -0.47 9.35
CA ASP A 38 -2.28 -0.46 9.94
C ASP A 38 -2.80 0.98 9.97
N GLY A 39 -3.79 1.26 9.13
CA GLY A 39 -4.44 2.56 8.99
C GLY A 39 -5.10 3.08 10.27
N ARG A 40 -5.38 2.20 11.24
CA ARG A 40 -5.95 2.59 12.55
C ARG A 40 -4.90 3.18 13.49
N ARG A 41 -3.62 2.86 13.25
CA ARG A 41 -2.50 3.21 14.14
C ARG A 41 -1.50 4.15 13.48
N THR A 42 -1.54 4.29 12.16
CA THR A 42 -0.60 5.13 11.43
C THR A 42 -1.06 6.59 11.29
N THR A 43 -0.11 7.46 10.99
CA THR A 43 -0.36 8.87 10.65
C THR A 43 -0.01 9.17 9.18
N VAL A 44 -0.52 10.29 8.64
CA VAL A 44 -0.11 10.78 7.31
C VAL A 44 1.40 10.96 7.22
N GLY A 45 2.04 11.42 8.31
CA GLY A 45 3.49 11.62 8.37
C GLY A 45 4.27 10.33 8.20
N GLU A 46 3.83 9.25 8.86
CA GLU A 46 4.44 7.91 8.70
C GLU A 46 4.19 7.32 7.32
N ILE A 47 2.96 7.42 6.79
CA ILE A 47 2.66 6.99 5.41
C ILE A 47 3.59 7.69 4.43
N ARG A 48 3.76 9.01 4.57
CA ARG A 48 4.66 9.80 3.73
C ARG A 48 6.11 9.39 3.92
N HIS A 49 6.57 9.20 5.15
CA HIS A 49 7.93 8.74 5.44
C HIS A 49 8.26 7.43 4.69
N HIS A 50 7.34 6.47 4.73
CA HIS A 50 7.49 5.24 3.97
C HIS A 50 7.36 5.45 2.46
N ALA A 51 6.49 6.34 1.99
CA ALA A 51 6.32 6.58 0.55
C ALA A 51 7.52 7.32 -0.09
N ASP A 52 8.19 8.19 0.67
CA ASP A 52 9.34 8.98 0.23
C ASP A 52 10.65 8.15 0.22
N ALA A 53 10.65 6.97 0.84
CA ALA A 53 11.82 6.09 0.84
C ALA A 53 12.13 5.54 -0.56
N MET A 54 13.41 5.51 -0.92
CA MET A 54 13.86 5.05 -2.24
C MET A 54 13.53 3.57 -2.45
N PRO A 55 12.98 3.17 -3.61
CA PRO A 55 12.77 1.77 -3.94
C PRO A 55 14.10 1.03 -4.11
N PHE A 56 14.10 -0.27 -3.82
CA PHE A 56 15.24 -1.16 -3.93
C PHE A 56 14.95 -2.26 -4.96
N LEU A 57 15.73 -2.30 -6.04
CA LEU A 57 15.63 -3.27 -7.14
C LEU A 57 14.22 -3.38 -7.80
N THR A 58 13.37 -2.38 -7.60
CA THR A 58 12.04 -2.27 -8.22
C THR A 58 11.89 -0.88 -8.85
N PRO A 59 10.97 -0.68 -9.81
CA PRO A 59 10.77 0.63 -10.43
C PRO A 59 10.13 1.65 -9.48
N ARG A 60 9.42 1.20 -8.43
CA ARG A 60 8.63 2.03 -7.51
C ARG A 60 8.54 1.39 -6.12
N ARG A 61 8.21 2.20 -5.12
CA ARG A 61 7.88 1.75 -3.76
C ARG A 61 6.36 1.67 -3.60
N LEU A 62 5.87 0.59 -3.01
CA LEU A 62 4.44 0.36 -2.75
C LEU A 62 4.17 0.35 -1.24
N VAL A 63 3.46 1.37 -0.76
CA VAL A 63 3.00 1.45 0.63
C VAL A 63 1.52 1.10 0.66
N VAL A 64 1.19 0.01 1.35
CA VAL A 64 -0.19 -0.46 1.52
C VAL A 64 -0.66 -0.07 2.92
N VAL A 65 -1.78 0.64 2.99
CA VAL A 65 -2.38 1.07 4.26
C VAL A 65 -3.76 0.47 4.41
N GLU A 66 -3.90 -0.50 5.31
CA GLU A 66 -5.15 -1.21 5.51
C GLU A 66 -6.07 -0.45 6.48
N GLY A 67 -7.36 -0.33 6.15
CA GLY A 67 -8.35 0.25 7.06
C GLY A 67 -8.22 1.75 7.32
N TYR A 68 -7.42 2.49 6.55
CA TYR A 68 -7.18 3.93 6.77
C TYR A 68 -8.46 4.78 6.69
N LEU A 69 -9.31 4.52 5.69
CA LEU A 69 -10.59 5.24 5.55
C LEU A 69 -11.53 5.06 6.75
N ALA A 70 -11.53 3.87 7.35
CA ALA A 70 -12.36 3.59 8.52
C ALA A 70 -11.91 4.41 9.74
N GLN A 71 -10.62 4.75 9.82
CA GLN A 71 -10.06 5.62 10.85
C GLN A 71 -10.39 7.10 10.57
N LEU A 72 -10.25 7.55 9.32
CA LEU A 72 -10.55 8.93 8.94
C LEU A 72 -12.02 9.30 9.19
N ARG A 73 -12.95 8.38 8.96
CA ARG A 73 -14.38 8.59 9.25
C ARG A 73 -14.71 8.74 10.75
N ARG A 74 -13.80 8.39 11.64
CA ARG A 74 -13.99 8.51 13.10
C ARG A 74 -13.48 9.83 13.67
N ARG A 75 -12.71 10.61 12.89
CA ARG A 75 -12.19 11.93 13.26
C ARG A 75 -13.11 13.02 12.72
#